data_AF-A0A0F9AUB0-F1
#
_entry.id   AF-A0A0F9AUB0-F1
#
_cell.length_a   1.000
_cell.length_b   1.000
_cell.length_c   1.000
_cell.angle_alpha   90.00
_cell.angle_beta   90.00
_cell.angle_gamma   90.00
#
_symmetry.space_group_name_H-M   'P 1'
#
loop_
_entity.id
_entity.type
_entity.pdbx_description
1 polymer ?
#
loop_
_entity_poly.entity_id
_entity_poly.type
_entity_poly.pdbx_seq_one_letter_code
_entity_poly.pdbx_strand_id
1 'polypeptide(L)'
;PMDKLIENKKSKEFKKYIDDFKKDDITSFFLPSLHLEEVFANLNLNIPDEFSLDSSDFLASLKESKSGLLIFHNCQKVKKISSYLEKLYFKMDDSKKMQEQFYAIYQQNRHDENHLQAILAILTSSNVFTISDIRPFLRLCVEGIKASKSLDNDLYLDIFTFFKNYYISFSLIKEKLPILISRVQAMKKEIPIDEYVKFIWDFQNIEINKRLYKVNKELMEVLNKILDKRHIFEFLVLQLHVIQIEVFLNYTLKPYIEERIIQKSIEQHLPLIKSVLKVAEKLEDEDILLQSYLIIGGYFELLDLEKGKELYVKGLKLAKKINHQHYIKRFAYNISHLGEKFEPLNIDDIRESSLSDNIQILKQKFNNIDSIEDQHIKLAIKLGLDDLNPLKYLKYCEFLVIAYYPSPLGISLQLYSLGWKSLGCSEKSIKVEPGNLENLFNVFKKQFCYDCELRKPRSEEFDPSMRFIEEMYDAINKIKIP
;
A
#
# COMPACT_ATOMS: atom_id res chain seq x y z
N PRO A 1 32.73 33.71 14.43
CA PRO A 1 32.15 34.81 13.62
C PRO A 1 31.78 34.47 12.16
N MET A 2 32.07 33.25 11.68
CA MET A 2 31.48 32.69 10.43
C MET A 2 30.24 31.81 10.72
N ASP A 3 30.18 31.17 11.88
CA ASP A 3 29.10 30.24 12.25
C ASP A 3 27.75 30.95 12.43
N LYS A 4 27.77 32.18 12.99
CA LYS A 4 26.58 33.04 13.10
C LYS A 4 26.09 33.61 11.76
N LEU A 5 26.91 33.58 10.71
CA LEU A 5 26.55 34.02 9.35
C LEU A 5 25.93 32.87 8.54
N ILE A 6 26.36 31.63 8.77
CA ILE A 6 25.80 30.41 8.15
C ILE A 6 24.43 30.06 8.76
N GLU A 7 24.27 30.21 10.09
CA GLU A 7 22.96 30.03 10.75
C GLU A 7 21.92 31.06 10.28
N ASN A 8 22.32 32.33 10.10
CA ASN A 8 21.39 33.38 9.68
C ASN A 8 20.99 33.31 8.20
N LYS A 9 21.85 32.79 7.31
CA LYS A 9 21.49 32.55 5.90
C LYS A 9 20.58 31.32 5.75
N LYS A 10 20.92 30.20 6.40
CA LYS A 10 20.08 28.99 6.40
C LYS A 10 18.72 29.23 7.05
N SER A 11 18.66 30.00 8.14
CA SER A 11 17.40 30.38 8.79
C SER A 11 16.51 31.23 7.88
N LYS A 12 17.07 32.21 7.15
CA LYS A 12 16.29 33.08 6.24
C LYS A 12 15.83 32.39 4.96
N GLU A 13 16.65 31.53 4.36
CA GLU A 13 16.22 30.72 3.21
C GLU A 13 15.17 29.67 3.62
N PHE A 14 15.31 29.05 4.80
CA PHE A 14 14.34 28.11 5.34
C PHE A 14 13.03 28.79 5.75
N LYS A 15 13.08 30.01 6.32
CA LYS A 15 11.88 30.81 6.60
C LYS A 15 11.17 31.25 5.33
N LYS A 16 11.93 31.69 4.31
CA LYS A 16 11.39 32.02 3.00
C LYS A 16 10.76 30.79 2.32
N TYR A 17 11.37 29.61 2.46
CA TYR A 17 10.83 28.35 1.96
C TYR A 17 9.53 27.95 2.67
N ILE A 18 9.43 28.17 3.99
CA ILE A 18 8.19 27.96 4.77
C ILE A 18 7.11 29.02 4.43
N ASP A 19 7.50 30.26 4.20
CA ASP A 19 6.58 31.35 3.88
C ASP A 19 6.08 31.28 2.42
N ASP A 20 6.91 30.74 1.49
CA ASP A 20 6.50 30.41 0.13
C ASP A 20 5.59 29.15 0.12
N PHE A 21 5.85 28.17 1.01
CA PHE A 21 4.99 26.98 1.21
C PHE A 21 3.60 27.32 1.81
N LYS A 22 3.49 28.40 2.59
CA LYS A 22 2.21 28.91 3.11
C LYS A 22 1.37 29.69 2.09
N LYS A 23 1.95 30.09 0.96
CA LYS A 23 1.28 30.86 -0.10
C LYS A 23 0.66 30.00 -1.19
N ASP A 24 1.10 28.76 -1.34
CA ASP A 24 0.51 27.80 -2.28
C ASP A 24 -0.66 27.07 -1.62
N ASP A 25 -1.76 27.81 -1.56
CA ASP A 25 -3.13 27.38 -1.26
C ASP A 25 -3.51 26.17 -2.14
N ILE A 26 -3.64 24.98 -1.55
CA ILE A 26 -4.24 23.81 -2.22
C ILE A 26 -5.36 23.27 -1.34
N THR A 27 -6.53 23.87 -1.51
CA THR A 27 -7.80 23.23 -1.21
C THR A 27 -8.06 22.11 -2.24
N SER A 28 -8.33 20.90 -1.74
CA SER A 28 -9.09 19.77 -2.35
C SER A 28 -8.46 18.82 -3.39
N PHE A 29 -8.43 17.51 -3.06
CA PHE A 29 -9.15 16.36 -3.68
C PHE A 29 -8.39 15.00 -3.69
N PHE A 30 -9.05 14.00 -3.10
CA PHE A 30 -8.89 12.52 -3.12
C PHE A 30 -7.54 11.81 -2.88
N LEU A 31 -7.64 10.83 -1.97
CA LEU A 31 -6.61 10.00 -1.33
C LEU A 31 -5.67 10.79 -0.43
N PRO A 32 -5.43 10.35 0.81
CA PRO A 32 -4.90 11.22 1.85
C PRO A 32 -3.49 11.70 1.47
N SER A 33 -3.42 12.96 1.04
CA SER A 33 -2.66 13.89 1.85
C SER A 33 -3.20 13.69 3.27
N LEU A 34 -2.51 12.84 4.04
CA LEU A 34 -2.44 13.04 5.48
C LEU A 34 -1.94 14.48 5.61
N HIS A 35 -2.86 15.44 5.61
CA HIS A 35 -2.66 16.81 6.07
C HIS A 35 -2.45 16.74 7.59
N LEU A 36 -1.49 15.94 8.04
CA LEU A 36 -0.97 15.97 9.40
C LEU A 36 -0.33 17.34 9.67
N GLU A 37 0.07 18.08 8.64
CA GLU A 37 0.64 19.43 8.77
C GLU A 37 -0.44 20.52 8.95
N GLU A 38 -1.65 20.37 8.39
CA GLU A 38 -2.75 21.34 8.60
C GLU A 38 -3.43 21.19 9.96
N VAL A 39 -3.44 19.98 10.55
CA VAL A 39 -4.00 19.75 11.89
C VAL A 39 -3.19 20.47 12.99
N PHE A 40 -1.95 20.87 12.72
CA PHE A 40 -1.13 21.67 13.65
C PHE A 40 -1.15 23.18 13.36
N ALA A 41 -1.80 23.65 12.28
CA ALA A 41 -1.63 25.01 11.78
C ALA A 41 -2.91 25.87 11.75
N ASN A 42 -3.64 25.95 12.86
CA ASN A 42 -4.77 26.89 13.09
C ASN A 42 -6.14 26.33 12.67
N LEU A 43 -7.17 26.28 13.54
CA LEU A 43 -7.91 27.41 14.11
C LEU A 43 -8.39 28.40 13.03
N ASN A 44 -9.72 28.47 12.90
CA ASN A 44 -10.56 29.50 12.25
C ASN A 44 -10.82 29.48 10.72
N LEU A 45 -12.08 29.11 10.43
CA LEU A 45 -13.10 29.78 9.58
C LEU A 45 -13.43 29.25 8.17
N ASN A 46 -14.73 28.91 8.06
CA ASN A 46 -15.76 29.09 6.99
C ASN A 46 -15.40 28.99 5.50
N ILE A 47 -16.18 28.17 4.79
CA ILE A 47 -16.36 28.17 3.33
C ILE A 47 -17.86 27.97 3.03
N PRO A 48 -18.42 28.62 1.99
CA PRO A 48 -19.84 29.01 1.91
C PRO A 48 -20.78 27.95 1.31
N ASP A 49 -22.05 28.06 1.69
CA ASP A 49 -23.20 27.38 1.10
C ASP A 49 -23.39 27.82 -0.36
N GLU A 50 -23.37 26.87 -1.30
CA GLU A 50 -24.23 26.79 -2.50
C GLU A 50 -23.58 25.98 -3.63
N PHE A 51 -23.94 24.70 -3.71
CA PHE A 51 -23.98 23.95 -4.97
C PHE A 51 -25.38 23.34 -5.09
N SER A 52 -26.32 24.10 -5.64
CA SER A 52 -27.60 23.58 -6.10
C SER A 52 -27.43 23.08 -7.53
N LEU A 53 -27.35 21.76 -7.70
CA LEU A 53 -27.47 21.12 -9.01
C LEU A 53 -28.95 21.03 -9.36
N ASP A 54 -29.35 21.80 -10.38
CA ASP A 54 -30.72 21.81 -10.87
C ASP A 54 -31.11 20.43 -11.41
N SER A 55 -32.22 19.91 -10.90
CA SER A 55 -32.52 18.48 -10.83
C SER A 55 -33.16 17.91 -12.10
N SER A 56 -33.60 18.75 -13.04
CA SER A 56 -34.38 18.35 -14.21
C SER A 56 -33.54 17.76 -15.34
N ASP A 57 -32.39 18.38 -15.67
CA ASP A 57 -31.52 17.93 -16.77
C ASP A 57 -30.72 16.67 -16.40
N PHE A 58 -30.33 16.55 -15.12
CA PHE A 58 -29.71 15.34 -14.59
C PHE A 58 -30.68 14.13 -14.63
N LEU A 59 -31.95 14.35 -14.28
CA LEU A 59 -32.99 13.31 -14.35
C LEU A 59 -33.40 12.96 -15.79
N ALA A 60 -33.29 13.89 -16.74
CA ALA A 60 -33.50 13.62 -18.16
C ALA A 60 -32.36 12.76 -18.75
N SER A 61 -31.10 13.04 -18.39
CA SER A 61 -29.94 12.22 -18.82
C SER A 61 -29.96 10.79 -18.25
N LEU A 62 -30.52 10.60 -17.04
CA LEU A 62 -30.74 9.29 -16.42
C LEU A 62 -31.84 8.46 -17.12
N LYS A 63 -32.76 9.08 -17.87
CA LYS A 63 -33.78 8.38 -18.65
C LYS A 63 -33.31 8.03 -20.06
N GLU A 64 -32.42 8.84 -20.65
CA GLU A 64 -31.80 8.58 -21.97
C GLU A 64 -30.65 7.56 -21.91
N SER A 65 -30.06 7.29 -20.73
CA SER A 65 -28.99 6.30 -20.55
C SER A 65 -29.43 4.83 -20.65
N LYS A 66 -30.68 4.54 -21.06
CA LYS A 66 -31.14 3.16 -21.38
C LYS A 66 -30.45 2.52 -22.59
N SER A 67 -29.43 3.16 -23.16
CA SER A 67 -28.57 2.63 -24.22
C SER A 67 -27.10 2.43 -23.82
N GLY A 68 -26.73 2.57 -22.54
CA GLY A 68 -25.36 2.35 -22.02
C GLY A 68 -25.16 1.04 -21.26
N LEU A 69 -25.88 -0.02 -21.63
CA LEU A 69 -25.88 -1.33 -20.95
C LEU A 69 -24.76 -2.22 -21.50
N LEU A 70 -23.49 -2.07 -21.06
CA LEU A 70 -22.41 -2.93 -21.60
C LEU A 70 -21.06 -3.11 -20.88
N ILE A 71 -20.84 -2.79 -19.59
CA ILE A 71 -19.57 -3.18 -18.92
C ILE A 71 -19.68 -4.39 -17.97
N PHE A 72 -20.89 -4.90 -17.73
CA PHE A 72 -21.10 -6.26 -17.21
C PHE A 72 -22.21 -7.06 -17.93
N HIS A 73 -22.78 -6.52 -19.02
CA HIS A 73 -24.09 -6.97 -19.51
C HIS A 73 -24.31 -7.30 -21.00
N ASN A 74 -23.33 -7.32 -21.90
CA ASN A 74 -23.64 -7.68 -23.31
C ASN A 74 -22.45 -8.23 -24.11
N CYS A 75 -21.81 -9.31 -23.66
CA CYS A 75 -21.03 -10.15 -24.57
C CYS A 75 -21.99 -10.96 -25.44
N GLN A 76 -22.52 -10.31 -26.47
CA GLN A 76 -23.68 -10.75 -27.21
C GLN A 76 -23.39 -11.03 -28.71
N LYS A 77 -22.45 -11.97 -29.03
CA LYS A 77 -22.59 -12.98 -30.14
C LYS A 77 -21.58 -14.17 -30.22
N VAL A 78 -20.83 -14.48 -29.15
CA VAL A 78 -20.27 -15.85 -28.85
C VAL A 78 -20.94 -16.43 -27.58
N LYS A 79 -22.21 -15.99 -27.43
CA LYS A 79 -23.13 -15.94 -26.28
C LYS A 79 -23.50 -17.28 -25.62
N LYS A 80 -23.13 -17.46 -24.34
CA LYS A 80 -23.99 -17.92 -23.20
C LYS A 80 -23.22 -18.68 -22.12
N ILE A 81 -22.07 -19.27 -22.42
CA ILE A 81 -21.42 -20.19 -21.47
C ILE A 81 -20.32 -19.52 -20.65
N SER A 82 -19.40 -18.74 -21.24
CA SER A 82 -18.27 -18.12 -20.50
C SER A 82 -18.74 -17.08 -19.47
N SER A 83 -19.46 -16.04 -19.90
CA SER A 83 -20.00 -15.00 -19.00
C SER A 83 -20.99 -15.54 -17.95
N TYR A 84 -21.67 -16.65 -18.23
CA TYR A 84 -22.56 -17.31 -17.26
C TYR A 84 -21.77 -18.12 -16.23
N LEU A 85 -20.74 -18.87 -16.65
CA LEU A 85 -19.87 -19.64 -15.74
C LEU A 85 -19.03 -18.71 -14.86
N GLU A 86 -18.56 -17.58 -15.38
CA GLU A 86 -17.83 -16.57 -14.63
C GLU A 86 -18.72 -15.93 -13.53
N LYS A 87 -19.96 -15.54 -13.88
CA LYS A 87 -20.97 -15.09 -12.92
C LYS A 87 -21.33 -16.19 -11.93
N LEU A 88 -21.39 -17.44 -12.38
CA LEU A 88 -21.66 -18.60 -11.53
C LEU A 88 -20.54 -18.80 -10.51
N TYR A 89 -19.27 -18.80 -10.91
CA TYR A 89 -18.13 -19.02 -10.01
C TYR A 89 -17.92 -17.87 -9.04
N PHE A 90 -18.10 -16.62 -9.46
CA PHE A 90 -18.10 -15.48 -8.55
C PHE A 90 -19.26 -15.55 -7.54
N LYS A 91 -20.48 -15.90 -8.01
CA LYS A 91 -21.63 -16.13 -7.11
C LYS A 91 -21.45 -17.33 -6.20
N MET A 92 -20.68 -18.34 -6.61
CA MET A 92 -20.39 -19.56 -5.83
C MET A 92 -19.15 -19.43 -4.93
N ASP A 93 -18.44 -18.29 -4.96
CA ASP A 93 -17.19 -18.06 -4.20
C ASP A 93 -16.01 -18.95 -4.63
N ASP A 94 -15.95 -19.37 -5.90
CA ASP A 94 -14.86 -20.14 -6.50
C ASP A 94 -13.88 -19.21 -7.27
N SER A 95 -13.16 -18.39 -6.51
CA SER A 95 -12.26 -17.37 -7.05
C SER A 95 -11.13 -17.94 -7.91
N LYS A 96 -10.68 -19.17 -7.62
CA LYS A 96 -9.60 -19.84 -8.36
C LYS A 96 -10.04 -20.19 -9.78
N LYS A 97 -11.19 -20.86 -9.94
CA LYS A 97 -11.70 -21.20 -11.28
C LYS A 97 -12.04 -19.96 -12.10
N MET A 98 -12.56 -18.93 -11.46
CA MET A 98 -12.83 -17.64 -12.12
C MET A 98 -11.53 -17.03 -12.69
N GLN A 99 -10.45 -16.99 -11.90
CA GLN A 99 -9.15 -16.52 -12.40
C GLN A 99 -8.59 -17.40 -13.51
N GLU A 100 -8.65 -18.73 -13.37
CA GLU A 100 -8.22 -19.68 -14.41
C GLU A 100 -8.94 -19.44 -15.74
N GLN A 101 -10.24 -19.15 -15.70
CA GLN A 101 -11.01 -18.83 -16.90
C GLN A 101 -10.59 -17.50 -17.54
N PHE A 102 -10.41 -16.44 -16.75
CA PHE A 102 -9.95 -15.17 -17.30
C PHE A 102 -8.56 -15.27 -17.92
N TYR A 103 -7.64 -16.01 -17.30
CA TYR A 103 -6.33 -16.30 -17.89
C TYR A 103 -6.45 -17.17 -19.15
N ALA A 104 -7.35 -18.14 -19.20
CA ALA A 104 -7.57 -18.94 -20.40
C ALA A 104 -8.11 -18.12 -21.58
N ILE A 105 -8.93 -17.10 -21.33
CA ILE A 105 -9.40 -16.15 -22.37
C ILE A 105 -8.25 -15.23 -22.79
N TYR A 106 -7.54 -14.65 -21.82
CA TYR A 106 -6.37 -13.79 -22.07
C TYR A 106 -5.28 -14.50 -22.89
N GLN A 107 -5.00 -15.77 -22.59
CA GLN A 107 -4.00 -16.58 -23.30
C GLN A 107 -4.35 -16.90 -24.76
N GLN A 108 -5.60 -16.69 -25.17
CA GLN A 108 -5.98 -16.82 -26.58
C GLN A 108 -5.44 -15.67 -27.43
N ASN A 109 -4.90 -14.61 -26.80
CA ASN A 109 -4.22 -13.49 -27.44
C ASN A 109 -5.03 -12.92 -28.62
N ARG A 110 -6.33 -12.75 -28.41
CA ARG A 110 -7.22 -12.15 -29.40
C ARG A 110 -6.93 -10.66 -29.43
N HIS A 111 -6.93 -10.03 -30.60
CA HIS A 111 -6.80 -8.57 -30.70
C HIS A 111 -8.19 -7.93 -30.85
N ASP A 112 -9.10 -8.29 -29.94
CA ASP A 112 -10.50 -7.88 -29.96
C ASP A 112 -10.97 -7.39 -28.57
N GLU A 113 -12.23 -6.99 -28.48
CA GLU A 113 -12.82 -6.51 -27.21
C GLU A 113 -12.84 -7.59 -26.11
N ASN A 114 -12.88 -8.88 -26.47
CA ASN A 114 -12.86 -9.96 -25.47
C ASN A 114 -11.52 -10.01 -24.73
N HIS A 115 -10.43 -9.68 -25.42
CA HIS A 115 -9.12 -9.56 -24.80
C HIS A 115 -9.05 -8.40 -23.80
N LEU A 116 -9.61 -7.24 -24.16
CA LEU A 116 -9.74 -6.11 -23.24
C LEU A 116 -10.57 -6.51 -22.01
N GLN A 117 -11.69 -7.19 -22.21
CA GLN A 117 -12.55 -7.67 -21.12
C GLN A 117 -11.81 -8.66 -20.21
N ALA A 118 -11.04 -9.60 -20.77
CA ALA A 118 -10.24 -10.53 -19.99
C ALA A 118 -9.18 -9.83 -19.15
N ILE A 119 -8.45 -8.86 -19.73
CA ILE A 119 -7.50 -8.03 -18.98
C ILE A 119 -8.22 -7.31 -17.83
N LEU A 120 -9.32 -6.61 -18.12
CA LEU A 120 -10.07 -5.87 -17.11
C LEU A 120 -10.60 -6.78 -15.99
N ALA A 121 -11.07 -7.98 -16.35
CA ALA A 121 -11.55 -8.97 -15.39
C ALA A 121 -10.42 -9.47 -14.47
N ILE A 122 -9.21 -9.69 -14.99
CA ILE A 122 -8.03 -10.01 -14.18
C ILE A 122 -7.70 -8.85 -13.22
N LEU A 123 -7.74 -7.60 -13.68
CA LEU A 123 -7.44 -6.44 -12.84
C LEU A 123 -8.44 -6.27 -11.70
N THR A 124 -9.74 -6.35 -12.00
CA THR A 124 -10.85 -6.13 -11.06
C THR A 124 -11.09 -7.29 -10.09
N SER A 125 -10.76 -8.53 -10.48
CA SER A 125 -10.83 -9.71 -9.60
C SER A 125 -9.61 -9.85 -8.67
N SER A 126 -8.57 -9.05 -8.89
CA SER A 126 -7.36 -9.11 -8.09
C SER A 126 -7.46 -8.20 -6.88
N ASN A 127 -7.21 -8.77 -5.70
CA ASN A 127 -7.15 -7.99 -4.47
C ASN A 127 -5.84 -7.20 -4.43
N VAL A 128 -5.90 -5.89 -4.71
CA VAL A 128 -4.71 -5.02 -4.74
C VAL A 128 -3.92 -5.03 -3.42
N PHE A 129 -4.61 -5.23 -2.30
CA PHE A 129 -4.00 -5.20 -0.98
C PHE A 129 -3.06 -6.39 -0.75
N THR A 130 -3.32 -7.54 -1.39
CA THR A 130 -2.52 -8.77 -1.26
C THR A 130 -1.44 -8.93 -2.33
N ILE A 131 -1.33 -8.01 -3.29
CA ILE A 131 -0.32 -8.07 -4.35
C ILE A 131 1.07 -7.76 -3.78
N SER A 132 2.03 -8.67 -3.95
CA SER A 132 3.45 -8.48 -3.62
C SER A 132 4.23 -7.78 -4.75
N ASP A 133 3.92 -8.11 -6.01
CA ASP A 133 4.52 -7.49 -7.20
C ASP A 133 3.45 -6.86 -8.10
N ILE A 134 3.49 -5.52 -8.23
CA ILE A 134 2.55 -4.75 -9.03
C ILE A 134 2.86 -4.77 -10.53
N ARG A 135 4.09 -5.16 -10.93
CA ARG A 135 4.56 -5.08 -12.32
C ARG A 135 3.72 -5.90 -13.31
N PRO A 136 3.25 -7.12 -13.00
CA PRO A 136 2.33 -7.85 -13.89
C PRO A 136 1.06 -7.06 -14.20
N PHE A 137 0.47 -6.40 -13.20
CA PHE A 137 -0.74 -5.60 -13.36
C PHE A 137 -0.51 -4.33 -14.17
N LEU A 138 0.63 -3.67 -13.97
CA LEU A 138 1.02 -2.53 -14.81
C LEU A 138 1.25 -2.94 -16.27
N ARG A 139 1.83 -4.13 -16.51
CA ARG A 139 1.97 -4.67 -17.88
C ARG A 139 0.62 -4.90 -18.53
N LEU A 140 -0.33 -5.51 -17.80
CA LEU A 140 -1.70 -5.70 -18.24
C LEU A 140 -2.39 -4.37 -18.57
N CYS A 141 -2.22 -3.34 -17.73
CA CYS A 141 -2.76 -2.00 -18.02
C CYS A 141 -2.16 -1.39 -19.29
N VAL A 142 -0.83 -1.49 -19.48
CA VAL A 142 -0.16 -0.99 -20.69
C VAL A 142 -0.60 -1.74 -21.94
N GLU A 143 -0.77 -3.05 -21.83
CA GLU A 143 -1.32 -3.89 -22.90
C GLU A 143 -2.75 -3.48 -23.25
N GLY A 144 -3.62 -3.33 -22.24
CA GLY A 144 -4.99 -2.84 -22.40
C GLY A 144 -5.06 -1.45 -23.05
N ILE A 145 -4.20 -0.50 -22.66
CA ILE A 145 -4.10 0.82 -23.28
C ILE A 145 -3.74 0.71 -24.77
N LYS A 146 -2.75 -0.12 -25.12
CA LYS A 146 -2.34 -0.30 -26.52
C LYS A 146 -3.45 -0.93 -27.36
N ALA A 147 -4.06 -1.99 -26.84
CA ALA A 147 -5.14 -2.69 -27.52
C ALA A 147 -6.40 -1.79 -27.67
N SER A 148 -6.70 -0.96 -26.67
CA SER A 148 -7.80 0.01 -26.74
C SER A 148 -7.58 1.05 -27.83
N LYS A 149 -6.34 1.56 -27.97
CA LYS A 149 -5.98 2.48 -29.06
C LYS A 149 -6.08 1.83 -30.44
N SER A 150 -5.64 0.58 -30.60
CA SER A 150 -5.76 -0.11 -31.89
C SER A 150 -7.21 -0.41 -32.28
N LEU A 151 -8.10 -0.53 -31.30
CA LEU A 151 -9.52 -0.79 -31.50
C LEU A 151 -10.37 0.48 -31.54
N ASP A 152 -9.74 1.67 -31.43
CA ASP A 152 -10.42 2.97 -31.33
C ASP A 152 -11.48 3.00 -30.21
N ASN A 153 -11.18 2.34 -29.08
CA ASN A 153 -12.09 2.24 -27.94
C ASN A 153 -11.65 3.16 -26.79
N ASP A 154 -12.22 4.36 -26.82
CA ASP A 154 -11.94 5.44 -25.90
C ASP A 154 -12.30 5.13 -24.43
N LEU A 155 -13.36 4.34 -24.21
CA LEU A 155 -13.81 3.99 -22.86
C LEU A 155 -12.84 3.03 -22.18
N TYR A 156 -12.44 1.96 -22.85
CA TYR A 156 -11.42 1.05 -22.31
C TYR A 156 -10.07 1.74 -22.16
N LEU A 157 -9.71 2.66 -23.07
CA LEU A 157 -8.51 3.47 -22.92
C LEU A 157 -8.53 4.26 -21.61
N ASP A 158 -9.64 4.92 -21.30
CA ASP A 158 -9.81 5.67 -20.06
C ASP A 158 -9.78 4.73 -18.84
N ILE A 159 -10.49 3.59 -18.88
CA ILE A 159 -10.50 2.59 -17.78
C ILE A 159 -9.09 2.02 -17.50
N PHE A 160 -8.33 1.61 -18.52
CA PHE A 160 -6.98 1.09 -18.29
C PHE A 160 -5.99 2.16 -17.84
N THR A 161 -6.20 3.41 -18.26
CA THR A 161 -5.43 4.56 -17.75
C THR A 161 -5.72 4.78 -16.28
N PHE A 162 -6.99 4.69 -15.85
CA PHE A 162 -7.36 4.70 -14.45
C PHE A 162 -6.65 3.58 -13.67
N PHE A 163 -6.77 2.31 -14.10
CA PHE A 163 -6.18 1.19 -13.35
C PHE A 163 -4.66 1.27 -13.26
N LYS A 164 -3.98 1.73 -14.33
CA LYS A 164 -2.55 2.00 -14.29
C LYS A 164 -2.20 2.96 -13.15
N ASN A 165 -2.89 4.09 -13.07
CA ASN A 165 -2.62 5.11 -12.06
C ASN A 165 -3.07 4.66 -10.67
N TYR A 166 -4.13 3.86 -10.57
CA TYR A 166 -4.63 3.25 -9.33
C TYR A 166 -3.57 2.35 -8.71
N TYR A 167 -2.98 1.45 -9.49
CA TYR A 167 -1.91 0.56 -9.03
C TYR A 167 -0.62 1.32 -8.67
N ILE A 168 -0.26 2.37 -9.41
CA ILE A 168 0.88 3.23 -9.06
C ILE A 168 0.62 3.95 -7.73
N SER A 169 -0.57 4.54 -7.56
CA SER A 169 -0.96 5.23 -6.33
C SER A 169 -0.90 4.28 -5.14
N PHE A 170 -1.45 3.07 -5.29
CA PHE A 170 -1.39 2.06 -4.24
C PHE A 170 0.04 1.60 -3.90
N SER A 171 0.92 1.45 -4.89
CA SER A 171 2.34 1.12 -4.67
C SER A 171 3.04 2.21 -3.85
N LEU A 172 2.77 3.48 -4.15
CA LEU A 172 3.31 4.62 -3.41
C LEU A 172 2.76 4.69 -1.98
N ILE A 173 1.48 4.36 -1.80
CA ILE A 173 0.85 4.23 -0.48
C ILE A 173 1.54 3.14 0.34
N LYS A 174 1.78 1.96 -0.24
CA LYS A 174 2.53 0.87 0.41
C LYS A 174 3.94 1.29 0.82
N GLU A 175 4.61 2.09 0.01
CA GLU A 175 5.93 2.66 0.33
C GLU A 175 5.85 3.67 1.50
N LYS A 176 4.79 4.49 1.54
CA LYS A 176 4.58 5.54 2.55
C LYS A 176 4.16 5.01 3.92
N LEU A 177 3.32 3.96 3.96
CA LEU A 177 2.70 3.46 5.20
C LEU A 177 3.71 3.11 6.31
N PRO A 178 4.79 2.35 6.05
CA PRO A 178 5.78 2.01 7.08
C PRO A 178 6.47 3.25 7.67
N ILE A 179 6.73 4.27 6.84
CA ILE A 179 7.36 5.52 7.28
C ILE A 179 6.41 6.26 8.24
N LEU A 180 5.14 6.38 7.87
CA LEU A 180 4.12 7.01 8.70
C LEU A 180 3.95 6.28 10.04
N ILE A 181 3.82 4.96 10.02
CA ILE A 181 3.66 4.13 11.23
C ILE A 181 4.88 4.29 12.14
N SER A 182 6.10 4.22 11.58
CA SER A 182 7.34 4.36 12.34
C SER A 182 7.44 5.73 13.01
N ARG A 183 7.07 6.81 12.30
CA ARG A 183 7.05 8.17 12.83
C ARG A 183 6.08 8.29 14.01
N VAL A 184 4.86 7.82 13.83
CA VAL A 184 3.81 7.89 14.86
C VAL A 184 4.21 7.10 16.10
N GLN A 185 4.78 5.91 15.93
CA GLN A 185 5.26 5.09 17.04
C GLN A 185 6.44 5.73 17.78
N ALA A 186 7.40 6.31 17.07
CA ALA A 186 8.53 7.00 17.68
C ALA A 186 8.08 8.21 18.51
N MET A 187 7.12 8.99 18.01
CA MET A 187 6.50 10.09 18.74
C MET A 187 5.75 9.62 19.99
N LYS A 188 4.97 8.52 19.88
CA LYS A 188 4.23 7.95 21.03
C LYS A 188 5.14 7.38 22.11
N LYS A 189 6.30 6.83 21.74
CA LYS A 189 7.26 6.22 22.69
C LYS A 189 8.30 7.21 23.21
N GLU A 190 8.17 8.50 22.86
CA GLU A 190 9.14 9.55 23.19
C GLU A 190 10.59 9.16 22.86
N ILE A 191 10.77 8.34 21.81
CA ILE A 191 12.10 7.90 21.38
C ILE A 191 12.79 9.14 20.79
N PRO A 192 13.97 9.55 21.29
CA PRO A 192 14.72 10.63 20.69
C PRO A 192 15.10 10.21 19.26
N ILE A 193 14.46 10.86 18.28
CA ILE A 193 14.75 10.66 16.85
C ILE A 193 15.91 11.59 16.50
N ASP A 194 16.99 11.00 16.01
CA ASP A 194 18.14 11.74 15.47
C ASP A 194 17.71 12.70 14.34
N GLU A 195 18.27 13.92 14.32
CA GLU A 195 17.88 14.97 13.36
C GLU A 195 18.09 14.54 11.90
N TYR A 196 19.11 13.72 11.62
CA TYR A 196 19.36 13.19 10.30
C TYR A 196 18.32 12.13 9.90
N VAL A 197 17.86 11.28 10.83
CA VAL A 197 16.72 10.37 10.58
C VAL A 197 15.46 11.14 10.26
N LYS A 198 15.17 12.21 11.02
CA LYS A 198 14.04 13.10 10.77
C LYS A 198 14.13 13.73 9.37
N PHE A 199 15.31 14.24 8.99
CA PHE A 199 15.56 14.78 7.66
C PHE A 199 15.27 13.77 6.55
N ILE A 200 15.72 12.51 6.68
CA ILE A 200 15.46 11.49 5.67
C ILE A 200 13.96 11.18 5.57
N TRP A 201 13.28 11.03 6.70
CA TRP A 201 11.83 10.80 6.70
C TRP A 201 11.05 11.94 6.05
N ASP A 202 11.46 13.19 6.31
CA ASP A 202 10.84 14.37 5.69
C ASP A 202 11.11 14.40 4.18
N PHE A 203 12.35 14.14 3.75
CA PHE A 203 12.70 14.07 2.34
C PHE A 203 11.92 12.99 1.58
N GLN A 204 11.89 11.76 2.11
CA GLN A 204 11.12 10.65 1.52
C GLN A 204 9.63 10.95 1.48
N ASN A 205 9.07 11.54 2.54
CA ASN A 205 7.66 11.91 2.58
C ASN A 205 7.35 12.98 1.52
N ILE A 206 8.21 14.00 1.35
CA ILE A 206 8.06 15.02 0.31
C ILE A 206 8.09 14.39 -1.08
N GLU A 207 9.04 13.51 -1.37
CA GLU A 207 9.17 12.87 -2.68
C GLU A 207 7.95 11.99 -3.00
N ILE A 208 7.54 11.14 -2.05
CA ILE A 208 6.39 10.26 -2.22
C ILE A 208 5.10 11.10 -2.36
N ASN A 209 4.93 12.18 -1.58
CA ASN A 209 3.77 13.06 -1.70
C ASN A 209 3.69 13.76 -3.05
N LYS A 210 4.82 14.23 -3.59
CA LYS A 210 4.85 14.82 -4.95
C LYS A 210 4.42 13.81 -6.01
N ARG A 211 4.88 12.55 -5.90
CA ARG A 211 4.51 11.47 -6.81
C ARG A 211 3.04 11.07 -6.66
N LEU A 212 2.54 10.95 -5.43
CA LEU A 212 1.14 10.67 -5.13
C LEU A 212 0.22 11.77 -5.66
N TYR A 213 0.56 13.04 -5.42
CA TYR A 213 -0.19 14.19 -5.92
C TYR A 213 -0.35 14.13 -7.44
N LYS A 214 0.76 13.89 -8.15
CA LYS A 214 0.74 13.75 -9.62
C LYS A 214 -0.18 12.62 -10.06
N VAL A 215 -0.02 11.43 -9.49
CA VAL A 215 -0.79 10.25 -9.90
C VAL A 215 -2.28 10.39 -9.54
N ASN A 216 -2.60 10.98 -8.39
CA ASN A 216 -3.98 11.25 -7.99
C ASN A 216 -4.64 12.29 -8.90
N LYS A 217 -3.91 13.35 -9.30
CA LYS A 217 -4.40 14.29 -10.30
C LYS A 217 -4.75 13.57 -11.61
N GLU A 218 -3.87 12.72 -12.11
CA GLU A 218 -4.13 11.93 -13.32
C GLU A 218 -5.31 10.96 -13.14
N LEU A 219 -5.52 10.37 -11.96
CA LEU A 219 -6.71 9.55 -11.64
C LEU A 219 -8.01 10.36 -11.74
N MET A 220 -8.03 11.54 -11.12
CA MET A 220 -9.22 12.39 -11.08
C MET A 220 -9.54 12.97 -12.46
N GLU A 221 -8.53 13.32 -13.25
CA GLU A 221 -8.73 13.73 -14.65
C GLU A 221 -9.42 12.64 -15.47
N VAL A 222 -9.04 11.37 -15.29
CA VAL A 222 -9.69 10.24 -15.97
C VAL A 222 -11.13 10.04 -15.48
N LEU A 223 -11.37 10.10 -14.16
CA LEU A 223 -12.72 9.97 -13.60
C LEU A 223 -13.65 11.09 -14.11
N ASN A 224 -13.18 12.33 -14.13
CA ASN A 224 -13.93 13.46 -14.66
C ASN A 224 -14.23 13.27 -16.15
N LYS A 225 -13.25 12.82 -16.94
CA LYS A 225 -13.46 12.53 -18.36
C LYS A 225 -14.55 11.47 -18.60
N ILE A 226 -14.55 10.40 -17.80
CA ILE A 226 -15.58 9.34 -17.85
C ILE A 226 -16.96 9.91 -17.48
N LEU A 227 -17.02 10.75 -16.44
CA LEU A 227 -18.23 11.41 -16.00
C LEU A 227 -18.79 12.40 -17.04
N ASP A 228 -17.94 13.22 -17.66
CA ASP A 228 -18.30 14.19 -18.71
C ASP A 228 -18.88 13.48 -19.94
N LYS A 229 -18.34 12.31 -20.28
CA LYS A 229 -18.86 11.42 -21.32
C LYS A 229 -20.16 10.68 -20.91
N ARG A 230 -20.68 10.93 -19.71
CA ARG A 230 -21.89 10.33 -19.13
C ARG A 230 -21.81 8.81 -18.93
N HIS A 231 -20.60 8.27 -18.76
CA HIS A 231 -20.37 6.86 -18.41
C HIS A 231 -20.52 6.65 -16.90
N ILE A 232 -21.75 6.82 -16.40
CA ILE A 232 -22.05 6.87 -14.95
C ILE A 232 -21.75 5.53 -14.26
N PHE A 233 -22.02 4.41 -14.93
CA PHE A 233 -21.76 3.07 -14.39
C PHE A 233 -20.25 2.89 -14.13
N GLU A 234 -19.44 3.18 -15.14
CA GLU A 234 -17.99 3.05 -15.09
C GLU A 234 -17.40 4.01 -14.06
N PHE A 235 -17.83 5.28 -14.08
CA PHE A 235 -17.44 6.26 -13.08
C PHE A 235 -17.67 5.72 -11.66
N LEU A 236 -18.85 5.16 -11.40
CA LEU A 236 -19.20 4.64 -10.09
C LEU A 236 -18.31 3.46 -9.66
N VAL A 237 -18.09 2.49 -10.56
CA VAL A 237 -17.20 1.34 -10.29
C VAL A 237 -15.78 1.81 -9.98
N LEU A 238 -15.23 2.73 -10.77
CA LEU A 238 -13.87 3.24 -10.57
C LEU A 238 -13.78 4.09 -9.28
N GLN A 239 -14.79 4.91 -8.99
CA GLN A 239 -14.87 5.69 -7.76
C GLN A 239 -14.89 4.80 -6.50
N LEU A 240 -15.60 3.66 -6.55
CA LEU A 240 -15.61 2.69 -5.46
C LEU A 240 -14.22 2.11 -5.17
N HIS A 241 -13.36 1.93 -6.19
CA HIS A 241 -11.98 1.49 -5.98
C HIS A 241 -11.15 2.55 -5.24
N VAL A 242 -11.36 3.84 -5.54
CA VAL A 242 -10.70 4.95 -4.82
C VAL A 242 -11.11 4.95 -3.35
N ILE A 243 -12.42 4.83 -3.08
CA ILE A 243 -12.95 4.75 -1.71
C ILE A 243 -12.38 3.53 -0.97
N GLN A 244 -12.24 2.39 -1.66
CA GLN A 244 -11.68 1.18 -1.06
C GLN A 244 -10.25 1.38 -0.56
N ILE A 245 -9.40 2.11 -1.28
CA ILE A 245 -8.05 2.45 -0.81
C ILE A 245 -8.12 3.32 0.44
N GLU A 246 -9.01 4.31 0.47
CA GLU A 246 -9.19 5.19 1.64
C GLU A 246 -9.64 4.40 2.88
N VAL A 247 -10.63 3.52 2.72
CA VAL A 247 -11.06 2.59 3.78
C VAL A 247 -9.87 1.77 4.27
N PHE A 248 -9.13 1.12 3.38
CA PHE A 248 -7.94 0.35 3.73
C PHE A 248 -6.90 1.16 4.52
N LEU A 249 -6.61 2.38 4.07
CA LEU A 249 -5.66 3.28 4.72
C LEU A 249 -6.09 3.61 6.14
N ASN A 250 -7.35 4.00 6.32
CA ASN A 250 -7.87 4.39 7.63
C ASN A 250 -7.90 3.19 8.59
N TYR A 251 -8.29 1.99 8.15
CA TYR A 251 -8.18 0.77 8.95
C TYR A 251 -6.74 0.46 9.35
N THR A 252 -5.80 0.58 8.41
CA THR A 252 -4.39 0.31 8.66
C THR A 252 -3.79 1.29 9.67
N LEU A 253 -4.21 2.56 9.61
CA LEU A 253 -3.67 3.62 10.47
C LEU A 253 -4.37 3.74 11.83
N LYS A 254 -5.60 3.21 11.98
CA LYS A 254 -6.40 3.24 13.21
C LYS A 254 -5.67 2.80 14.48
N PRO A 255 -4.84 1.73 14.48
CA PRO A 255 -4.09 1.33 15.67
C PRO A 255 -3.01 2.33 16.08
N TYR A 256 -2.53 3.15 15.13
CA TYR A 256 -1.38 4.02 15.32
C TYR A 256 -1.78 5.46 15.54
N ILE A 257 -2.82 5.95 14.89
CA ILE A 257 -3.27 7.34 14.93
C ILE A 257 -4.46 7.51 15.88
N GLU A 258 -4.59 8.69 16.50
CA GLU A 258 -5.75 9.01 17.33
C GLU A 258 -7.05 8.98 16.50
N GLU A 259 -8.10 8.37 17.06
CA GLU A 259 -9.39 8.17 16.39
C GLU A 259 -9.99 9.48 15.85
N ARG A 260 -9.89 10.57 16.60
CA ARG A 260 -10.38 11.90 16.17
C ARG A 260 -9.75 12.40 14.87
N ILE A 261 -8.48 12.05 14.60
CA ILE A 261 -7.78 12.47 13.39
C ILE A 261 -8.34 11.69 12.20
N ILE A 262 -8.61 10.40 12.39
CA ILE A 262 -9.20 9.53 11.37
C ILE A 262 -10.63 9.96 11.09
N GLN A 263 -11.44 10.21 12.12
CA GLN A 263 -12.80 10.72 11.97
C GLN A 263 -12.83 12.02 11.17
N LYS A 264 -11.97 13.01 11.50
CA LYS A 264 -11.88 14.26 10.75
C LYS A 264 -11.54 14.05 9.28
N SER A 265 -10.62 13.14 8.97
CA SER A 265 -10.27 12.80 7.59
C SER A 265 -11.45 12.20 6.83
N ILE A 266 -12.21 11.32 7.48
CA ILE A 266 -13.38 10.64 6.90
C ILE A 266 -14.57 11.60 6.75
N GLU A 267 -14.76 12.54 7.67
CA GLU A 267 -15.86 13.52 7.58
C GLU A 267 -15.74 14.45 6.37
N GLN A 268 -14.51 14.80 5.97
CA GLN A 268 -14.24 15.68 4.82
C GLN A 268 -14.82 15.15 3.50
N HIS A 269 -14.88 13.83 3.32
CA HIS A 269 -15.35 13.22 2.07
C HIS A 269 -16.79 12.70 2.17
N LEU A 270 -17.45 12.85 3.33
CA LEU A 270 -18.80 12.35 3.57
C LEU A 270 -19.86 12.80 2.54
N PRO A 271 -19.88 14.05 2.03
CA PRO A 271 -20.86 14.47 1.03
C PRO A 271 -20.78 13.65 -0.26
N LEU A 272 -19.56 13.37 -0.72
CA LEU A 272 -19.34 12.54 -1.89
C LEU A 272 -19.75 11.09 -1.61
N ILE A 273 -19.35 10.50 -0.48
CA ILE A 273 -19.70 9.11 -0.15
C ILE A 273 -21.22 8.91 -0.14
N LYS A 274 -21.96 9.87 0.42
CA LYS A 274 -23.43 9.89 0.39
C LYS A 274 -23.97 9.98 -1.05
N SER A 275 -23.37 10.81 -1.90
CA SER A 275 -23.74 10.93 -3.32
C SER A 275 -23.49 9.63 -4.10
N VAL A 276 -22.33 8.99 -3.91
CA VAL A 276 -21.98 7.70 -4.53
C VAL A 276 -23.00 6.63 -4.16
N LEU A 277 -23.34 6.51 -2.87
CA LEU A 277 -24.36 5.56 -2.41
C LEU A 277 -25.72 5.84 -3.05
N LYS A 278 -26.15 7.11 -3.08
CA LYS A 278 -27.44 7.50 -3.67
C LYS A 278 -27.50 7.21 -5.17
N VAL A 279 -26.39 7.39 -5.90
CA VAL A 279 -26.31 7.03 -7.32
C VAL A 279 -26.38 5.52 -7.49
N ALA A 280 -25.65 4.75 -6.69
CA ALA A 280 -25.69 3.28 -6.72
C ALA A 280 -27.12 2.75 -6.47
N GLU A 281 -27.83 3.27 -5.46
CA GLU A 281 -29.21 2.89 -5.15
C GLU A 281 -30.18 3.22 -6.29
N LYS A 282 -29.93 4.30 -7.04
CA LYS A 282 -30.76 4.70 -8.20
C LYS A 282 -30.49 3.91 -9.48
N LEU A 283 -29.27 3.40 -9.66
CA LEU A 283 -28.94 2.60 -10.84
C LEU A 283 -29.61 1.21 -10.80
N GLU A 284 -29.99 0.74 -9.61
CA GLU A 284 -30.65 -0.55 -9.39
C GLU A 284 -29.88 -1.76 -9.97
N ASP A 285 -28.57 -1.60 -10.22
CA ASP A 285 -27.68 -2.71 -10.58
C ASP A 285 -27.26 -3.47 -9.31
N GLU A 286 -27.64 -4.74 -9.23
CA GLU A 286 -27.48 -5.54 -8.01
C GLU A 286 -26.01 -5.74 -7.61
N ASP A 287 -25.10 -5.91 -8.59
CA ASP A 287 -23.68 -6.17 -8.33
C ASP A 287 -22.98 -4.90 -7.84
N ILE A 288 -23.24 -3.75 -8.47
CA ILE A 288 -22.76 -2.45 -8.01
C ILE A 288 -23.31 -2.11 -6.63
N LEU A 289 -24.59 -2.36 -6.39
CA LEU A 289 -25.22 -2.02 -5.12
C LEU A 289 -24.64 -2.88 -3.97
N LEU A 290 -24.38 -4.17 -4.22
CA LEU A 290 -23.66 -5.03 -3.29
C LEU A 290 -22.25 -4.50 -3.00
N GLN A 291 -21.48 -4.15 -4.03
CA GLN A 291 -20.13 -3.60 -3.85
C GLN A 291 -20.15 -2.27 -3.09
N SER A 292 -21.12 -1.41 -3.38
CA SER A 292 -21.31 -0.11 -2.73
C SER A 292 -21.62 -0.27 -1.24
N TYR A 293 -22.57 -1.14 -0.88
CA TYR A 293 -22.88 -1.43 0.52
C TYR A 293 -21.70 -2.02 1.27
N LEU A 294 -20.86 -2.84 0.62
CA LEU A 294 -19.66 -3.41 1.24
C LEU A 294 -18.61 -2.33 1.53
N ILE A 295 -18.25 -1.53 0.52
CA ILE A 295 -17.17 -0.54 0.63
C ILE A 295 -17.60 0.64 1.51
N ILE A 296 -18.79 1.19 1.27
CA ILE A 296 -19.30 2.33 2.03
C ILE A 296 -19.71 1.89 3.44
N GLY A 297 -20.11 0.64 3.64
CA GLY A 297 -20.27 0.06 4.98
C GLY A 297 -18.98 0.14 5.80
N GLY A 298 -17.85 -0.26 5.22
CA GLY A 298 -16.53 -0.13 5.86
C GLY A 298 -16.08 1.30 6.09
N TYR A 299 -16.49 2.22 5.22
CA TYR A 299 -16.29 3.66 5.43
C TYR A 299 -17.03 4.16 6.67
N PHE A 300 -18.32 3.83 6.80
CA PHE A 300 -19.12 4.24 7.96
C PHE A 300 -18.75 3.48 9.23
N GLU A 301 -18.25 2.26 9.17
CA GLU A 301 -17.79 1.55 10.36
C GLU A 301 -16.71 2.32 11.16
N LEU A 302 -15.96 3.19 10.49
CA LEU A 302 -14.96 4.06 11.09
C LEU A 302 -15.50 5.40 11.63
N LEU A 303 -16.76 5.74 11.32
CA LEU A 303 -17.38 7.05 11.63
C LEU A 303 -18.69 6.89 12.44
N ASP A 304 -19.59 6.05 11.96
CA ASP A 304 -20.91 5.73 12.51
C ASP A 304 -21.15 4.22 12.36
N LEU A 305 -20.85 3.47 13.43
CA LEU A 305 -20.94 2.01 13.48
C LEU A 305 -22.36 1.51 13.14
N GLU A 306 -23.41 2.20 13.60
CA GLU A 306 -24.79 1.80 13.33
C GLU A 306 -25.12 2.00 11.84
N LYS A 307 -24.62 3.07 11.22
CA LYS A 307 -24.78 3.26 9.78
C LYS A 307 -24.01 2.21 8.98
N GLY A 308 -22.79 1.87 9.38
CA GLY A 308 -22.02 0.79 8.77
C GLY A 308 -22.77 -0.55 8.82
N LYS A 309 -23.31 -0.88 10.00
CA LYS A 309 -24.16 -2.05 10.22
C LYS A 309 -25.40 -2.07 9.33
N GLU A 310 -26.11 -0.94 9.23
CA GLU A 310 -27.30 -0.81 8.38
C GLU A 310 -26.97 -1.19 6.92
N LEU A 311 -25.86 -0.68 6.39
CA LEU A 311 -25.42 -0.95 5.02
C LEU A 311 -25.03 -2.41 4.83
N TYR A 312 -24.28 -3.02 5.75
CA TYR A 312 -23.97 -4.44 5.67
C TYR A 312 -25.21 -5.33 5.74
N VAL A 313 -26.19 -4.99 6.57
CA VAL A 313 -27.47 -5.72 6.66
C VAL A 313 -28.27 -5.60 5.37
N LYS A 314 -28.31 -4.40 4.75
CA LYS A 314 -28.93 -4.19 3.43
C LYS A 314 -28.25 -5.05 2.37
N GLY A 315 -26.92 -5.04 2.34
CA GLY A 315 -26.10 -5.88 1.45
C GLY A 315 -26.35 -7.36 1.64
N LEU A 316 -26.39 -7.86 2.88
CA LEU A 316 -26.67 -9.26 3.19
C LEU A 316 -28.06 -9.69 2.72
N LYS A 317 -29.09 -8.85 2.91
CA LYS A 317 -30.45 -9.12 2.44
C LYS A 317 -30.50 -9.24 0.90
N LEU A 318 -29.85 -8.31 0.20
CA LEU A 318 -29.76 -8.34 -1.26
C LEU A 318 -29.00 -9.58 -1.74
N ALA A 319 -27.83 -9.86 -1.16
CA ALA A 319 -27.00 -11.01 -1.52
C ALA A 319 -27.75 -12.34 -1.35
N LYS A 320 -28.52 -12.49 -0.26
CA LYS A 320 -29.40 -13.65 -0.04
C LYS A 320 -30.51 -13.75 -1.08
N LYS A 321 -31.18 -12.63 -1.40
CA LYS A 321 -32.25 -12.57 -2.41
C LYS A 321 -31.77 -13.08 -3.77
N ILE A 322 -30.54 -12.74 -4.16
CA ILE A 322 -29.97 -13.09 -5.48
C ILE A 322 -29.04 -14.31 -5.44
N ASN A 323 -28.97 -14.99 -4.28
CA ASN A 323 -28.12 -16.15 -4.01
C ASN A 323 -26.62 -15.94 -4.33
N HIS A 324 -26.04 -14.82 -3.91
CA HIS A 324 -24.64 -14.47 -4.12
C HIS A 324 -23.77 -14.86 -2.92
N GLN A 325 -23.21 -16.09 -2.92
CA GLN A 325 -22.50 -16.67 -1.78
C GLN A 325 -21.28 -15.87 -1.32
N HIS A 326 -20.49 -15.33 -2.26
CA HIS A 326 -19.34 -14.48 -1.92
C HIS A 326 -19.73 -13.29 -1.02
N TYR A 327 -20.71 -12.49 -1.46
CA TYR A 327 -21.20 -11.35 -0.68
C TYR A 327 -21.95 -11.78 0.59
N ILE A 328 -22.68 -12.91 0.58
CA ILE A 328 -23.29 -13.44 1.81
C ILE A 328 -22.21 -13.67 2.88
N LYS A 329 -21.11 -14.34 2.53
CA LYS A 329 -20.00 -14.59 3.46
C LYS A 329 -19.34 -13.30 3.91
N ARG A 330 -19.05 -12.38 2.98
CA ARG A 330 -18.41 -11.09 3.28
C ARG A 330 -19.25 -10.21 4.21
N PHE A 331 -20.53 -10.04 3.94
CA PHE A 331 -21.40 -9.26 4.81
C PHE A 331 -21.62 -9.94 6.16
N ALA A 332 -21.78 -11.27 6.20
CA ALA A 332 -21.91 -12.00 7.46
C ALA A 332 -20.65 -11.84 8.33
N TYR A 333 -19.47 -11.94 7.73
CA TYR A 333 -18.19 -11.71 8.39
C TYR A 333 -18.09 -10.27 8.94
N ASN A 334 -18.35 -9.26 8.11
CA ASN A 334 -18.25 -7.86 8.55
C ASN A 334 -19.27 -7.54 9.66
N ILE A 335 -20.47 -8.12 9.63
CA ILE A 335 -21.47 -7.95 10.70
C ILE A 335 -21.01 -8.61 12.00
N SER A 336 -20.42 -9.81 11.95
CA SER A 336 -20.01 -10.53 13.16
C SER A 336 -18.79 -9.92 13.83
N HIS A 337 -17.93 -9.24 13.06
CA HIS A 337 -16.70 -8.59 13.57
C HIS A 337 -16.83 -7.05 13.64
N LEU A 338 -18.06 -6.54 13.57
CA LEU A 338 -18.30 -5.09 13.54
C LEU A 338 -17.84 -4.44 14.84
N GLY A 339 -16.96 -3.44 14.74
CA GLY A 339 -16.46 -2.72 15.90
C GLY A 339 -15.44 -3.51 16.74
N GLU A 340 -15.07 -4.73 16.32
CA GLU A 340 -13.93 -5.41 16.90
C GLU A 340 -12.67 -4.58 16.67
N LYS A 341 -11.74 -4.64 17.63
CA LYS A 341 -10.44 -4.02 17.44
C LYS A 341 -9.74 -4.79 16.31
N PHE A 342 -9.54 -4.12 15.19
CA PHE A 342 -8.65 -4.59 14.14
C PHE A 342 -7.31 -4.89 14.80
N GLU A 343 -6.96 -6.18 14.91
CA GLU A 343 -5.59 -6.56 15.21
C GLU A 343 -4.78 -6.12 13.98
N PRO A 344 -3.90 -5.11 14.12
CA PRO A 344 -3.02 -4.75 13.01
C PRO A 344 -2.32 -6.02 12.54
N LEU A 345 -2.05 -6.11 11.22
CA LEU A 345 -1.08 -7.09 10.69
C LEU A 345 0.07 -7.18 11.68
N ASN A 346 0.16 -8.31 12.36
CA ASN A 346 1.06 -8.40 13.49
C ASN A 346 2.45 -8.29 12.88
N ILE A 347 3.23 -7.30 13.32
CA ILE A 347 4.65 -7.20 12.93
C ILE A 347 5.35 -8.52 13.26
N ASP A 348 4.83 -9.27 14.25
CA ASP A 348 5.30 -10.61 14.57
C ASP A 348 5.08 -11.61 13.41
N ASP A 349 4.04 -11.52 12.58
CA ASP A 349 3.88 -12.41 11.41
C ASP A 349 4.98 -12.18 10.36
N ILE A 350 5.45 -10.93 10.22
CA ILE A 350 6.62 -10.61 9.40
C ILE A 350 7.90 -11.13 10.07
N ARG A 351 8.00 -11.04 11.41
CA ARG A 351 9.15 -11.54 12.17
C ARG A 351 9.28 -13.06 12.18
N GLU A 352 8.17 -13.77 12.10
CA GLU A 352 8.12 -15.24 12.05
C GLU A 352 8.33 -15.79 10.63
N SER A 353 8.30 -14.94 9.59
CA SER A 353 8.66 -15.36 8.23
C SER A 353 10.16 -15.63 8.10
N SER A 354 10.52 -16.49 7.14
CA SER A 354 11.91 -16.95 6.97
C SER A 354 12.85 -15.77 6.71
N LEU A 355 14.07 -15.87 7.24
CA LEU A 355 15.09 -14.85 7.06
C LEU A 355 15.41 -14.68 5.56
N SER A 356 15.45 -15.76 4.80
CA SER A 356 15.69 -15.72 3.35
C SER A 356 14.60 -14.93 2.58
N ASP A 357 13.32 -15.12 2.91
CA ASP A 357 12.21 -14.37 2.29
C ASP A 357 12.30 -12.88 2.59
N ASN A 358 12.59 -12.52 3.85
CA ASN A 358 12.77 -11.13 4.25
C ASN A 358 13.95 -10.46 3.55
N ILE A 359 15.08 -11.17 3.43
CA ILE A 359 16.24 -10.69 2.67
C ILE A 359 15.86 -10.44 1.21
N GLN A 360 15.07 -11.33 0.60
CA GLN A 360 14.65 -11.17 -0.79
C GLN A 360 13.75 -9.93 -0.97
N ILE A 361 12.78 -9.72 -0.07
CA ILE A 361 11.91 -8.54 -0.07
C ILE A 361 12.74 -7.26 0.08
N LEU A 362 13.68 -7.24 1.03
CA LEU A 362 14.55 -6.09 1.24
C LEU A 362 15.46 -5.83 0.04
N LYS A 363 16.07 -6.85 -0.57
CA LYS A 363 16.85 -6.68 -1.81
C LYS A 363 16.01 -6.09 -2.93
N GLN A 364 14.77 -6.55 -3.09
CA GLN A 364 13.87 -6.03 -4.11
C GLN A 364 13.58 -4.54 -3.94
N LYS A 365 13.45 -4.07 -2.69
CA LYS A 365 13.28 -2.64 -2.35
C LYS A 365 14.43 -1.77 -2.90
N PHE A 366 15.63 -2.31 -3.03
CA PHE A 366 16.82 -1.60 -3.51
C PHE A 366 17.29 -2.01 -4.91
N ASN A 367 16.44 -2.61 -5.73
CA ASN A 367 16.80 -3.01 -7.10
C ASN A 367 17.26 -1.84 -8.00
N ASN A 368 16.86 -0.61 -7.69
CA ASN A 368 17.23 0.60 -8.43
C ASN A 368 18.39 1.36 -7.77
N ILE A 369 19.19 0.73 -6.91
CA ILE A 369 20.31 1.40 -6.21
C ILE A 369 21.28 2.12 -7.16
N ASP A 370 21.37 1.68 -8.42
CA ASP A 370 22.23 2.31 -9.39
C ASP A 370 21.75 3.68 -9.87
N SER A 371 20.47 4.03 -9.65
CA SER A 371 19.90 5.35 -9.95
C SER A 371 20.14 6.39 -8.86
N ILE A 372 20.79 6.04 -7.75
CA ILE A 372 21.17 7.01 -6.71
C ILE A 372 22.36 7.83 -7.20
N GLU A 373 22.18 9.15 -7.30
CA GLU A 373 23.22 10.08 -7.78
C GLU A 373 24.38 10.23 -6.77
N ASP A 374 24.06 10.28 -5.48
CA ASP A 374 25.06 10.38 -4.42
C ASP A 374 25.85 9.07 -4.28
N GLN A 375 27.12 9.11 -4.67
CA GLN A 375 28.00 7.95 -4.66
C GLN A 375 28.29 7.42 -3.26
N HIS A 376 28.31 8.27 -2.23
CA HIS A 376 28.58 7.85 -0.86
C HIS A 376 27.39 7.08 -0.28
N ILE A 377 26.18 7.60 -0.48
CA ILE A 377 24.94 6.92 -0.08
C ILE A 377 24.80 5.60 -0.83
N LYS A 378 25.03 5.62 -2.15
CA LYS A 378 25.00 4.42 -3.00
C LYS A 378 25.96 3.35 -2.48
N LEU A 379 27.19 3.71 -2.17
CA LEU A 379 28.23 2.78 -1.70
C LEU A 379 27.91 2.25 -0.30
N ALA A 380 27.39 3.11 0.59
CA ALA A 380 26.91 2.71 1.90
C ALA A 380 25.77 1.69 1.81
N ILE A 381 24.74 1.95 0.99
CA ILE A 381 23.62 1.01 0.80
C ILE A 381 24.10 -0.31 0.19
N LYS A 382 25.04 -0.29 -0.78
CA LYS A 382 25.64 -1.51 -1.33
C LYS A 382 26.31 -2.36 -0.24
N LEU A 383 27.11 -1.74 0.62
CA LEU A 383 27.70 -2.43 1.78
C LEU A 383 26.64 -3.00 2.73
N GLY A 384 25.55 -2.27 2.97
CA GLY A 384 24.41 -2.78 3.74
C GLY A 384 23.77 -4.01 3.08
N LEU A 385 23.55 -3.99 1.77
CA LEU A 385 22.96 -5.10 1.02
C LEU A 385 23.86 -6.35 0.98
N ASP A 386 25.18 -6.15 0.92
CA ASP A 386 26.17 -7.24 0.96
C ASP A 386 26.19 -7.93 2.33
N ASP A 387 26.05 -7.15 3.40
CA ASP A 387 25.98 -7.63 4.78
C ASP A 387 24.58 -8.14 5.19
N LEU A 388 23.56 -7.99 4.33
CA LEU A 388 22.16 -8.29 4.64
C LEU A 388 21.90 -9.78 4.89
N ASN A 389 22.70 -10.67 4.29
CA ASN A 389 22.53 -12.12 4.43
C ASN A 389 23.58 -12.72 5.38
N PRO A 390 23.24 -12.96 6.67
CA PRO A 390 24.17 -13.56 7.62
C PRO A 390 24.26 -15.09 7.52
N LEU A 391 23.38 -15.76 6.75
CA LEU A 391 23.21 -17.21 6.79
C LEU A 391 24.53 -17.95 6.51
N LYS A 392 25.34 -17.46 5.56
CA LYS A 392 26.63 -18.06 5.24
C LYS A 392 27.60 -18.10 6.43
N TYR A 393 27.50 -17.12 7.34
CA TYR A 393 28.32 -17.06 8.55
C TYR A 393 27.69 -17.87 9.68
N LEU A 394 26.37 -17.75 9.89
CA LEU A 394 25.67 -18.48 10.95
C LEU A 394 25.73 -20.01 10.75
N LYS A 395 25.79 -20.49 9.50
CA LYS A 395 25.96 -21.92 9.22
C LYS A 395 27.33 -22.48 9.66
N TYR A 396 28.34 -21.63 9.80
CA TYR A 396 29.69 -22.06 10.18
C TYR A 396 29.77 -22.74 11.56
N CYS A 397 29.00 -22.23 12.53
CA CYS A 397 28.93 -22.77 13.88
C CYS A 397 27.66 -22.28 14.61
N GLU A 398 27.01 -23.16 15.37
CA GLU A 398 25.77 -22.89 16.11
C GLU A 398 25.94 -21.88 17.26
N PHE A 399 27.17 -21.70 17.75
CA PHE A 399 27.47 -20.75 18.80
C PHE A 399 27.74 -19.33 18.31
N LEU A 400 27.76 -19.12 16.97
CA LEU A 400 27.91 -17.78 16.43
C LEU A 400 26.63 -16.98 16.61
N VAL A 401 26.81 -15.75 17.10
CA VAL A 401 25.79 -14.72 17.23
C VAL A 401 26.24 -13.47 16.46
N ILE A 402 25.30 -12.82 15.78
CA ILE A 402 25.53 -11.59 15.03
C ILE A 402 24.55 -10.54 15.52
N ALA A 403 25.02 -9.33 15.74
CA ALA A 403 24.14 -8.19 15.99
C ALA A 403 24.40 -7.09 14.99
N TYR A 404 23.30 -6.45 14.58
CA TYR A 404 23.30 -5.30 13.71
C TYR A 404 22.96 -4.06 14.52
N TYR A 405 23.78 -3.02 14.37
CA TYR A 405 23.57 -1.70 14.93
C TYR A 405 23.35 -0.75 13.75
N PRO A 406 22.10 -0.67 13.23
CA PRO A 406 21.83 0.13 12.05
C PRO A 406 22.19 1.59 12.31
N SER A 407 22.90 2.18 11.36
CA SER A 407 23.16 3.62 11.31
C SER A 407 21.83 4.38 11.16
N PRO A 408 21.82 5.70 11.44
CA PRO A 408 20.68 6.55 11.13
C PRO A 408 20.11 6.34 9.71
N LEU A 409 20.98 6.22 8.70
CA LEU A 409 20.60 5.92 7.32
C LEU A 409 20.00 4.51 7.15
N GLY A 410 20.53 3.51 7.88
CA GLY A 410 20.00 2.15 7.88
C GLY A 410 18.60 2.08 8.48
N ILE A 411 18.37 2.77 9.61
CA ILE A 411 17.06 2.89 10.25
C ILE A 411 16.06 3.52 9.28
N SER A 412 16.41 4.65 8.66
CA SER A 412 15.50 5.34 7.74
C SER A 412 15.15 4.53 6.50
N LEU A 413 16.10 3.75 5.99
CA LEU A 413 15.89 2.90 4.82
C LEU A 413 15.25 1.54 5.17
N GLN A 414 15.12 1.23 6.46
CA GLN A 414 14.79 -0.11 6.97
C GLN A 414 15.78 -1.18 6.48
N LEU A 415 17.03 -0.79 6.27
CA LEU A 415 18.13 -1.69 5.94
C LEU A 415 18.93 -1.92 7.23
N TYR A 416 18.50 -2.89 8.03
CA TYR A 416 19.06 -3.13 9.37
C TYR A 416 20.57 -3.44 9.35
N SER A 417 21.06 -4.01 8.25
CA SER A 417 22.47 -4.31 8.02
C SER A 417 23.30 -3.07 7.66
N LEU A 418 22.70 -1.90 7.44
CA LEU A 418 23.43 -0.67 7.13
C LEU A 418 23.84 0.05 8.42
N GLY A 419 25.01 -0.30 8.94
CA GLY A 419 25.57 0.25 10.16
C GLY A 419 26.76 -0.56 10.65
N TRP A 420 27.04 -0.49 11.95
CA TRP A 420 28.06 -1.32 12.57
C TRP A 420 27.51 -2.69 12.92
N LYS A 421 28.39 -3.68 12.97
CA LYS A 421 28.04 -5.06 13.31
C LYS A 421 28.99 -5.58 14.35
N SER A 422 28.49 -6.57 15.06
CA SER A 422 29.23 -7.34 16.04
C SER A 422 29.07 -8.81 15.74
N LEU A 423 30.15 -9.56 15.90
CA LEU A 423 30.15 -11.02 15.77
C LEU A 423 30.74 -11.60 17.06
N GLY A 424 30.09 -12.62 17.62
CA GLY A 424 30.56 -13.26 18.84
C GLY A 424 30.31 -14.76 18.85
N CYS A 425 30.91 -15.42 19.84
CA CYS A 425 30.63 -16.80 20.19
C CYS A 425 30.02 -16.83 21.59
N SER A 426 28.78 -17.31 21.69
CA SER A 426 28.07 -17.42 22.97
C SER A 426 28.79 -18.36 23.94
N GLU A 427 29.37 -19.45 23.42
CA GLU A 427 30.04 -20.47 24.23
C GLU A 427 31.37 -19.99 24.80
N LYS A 428 32.19 -19.33 23.96
CA LYS A 428 33.49 -18.78 24.41
C LYS A 428 33.34 -17.45 25.16
N SER A 429 32.16 -16.84 25.13
CA SER A 429 31.90 -15.51 25.70
C SER A 429 32.90 -14.44 25.19
N ILE A 430 33.21 -14.47 23.89
CA ILE A 430 34.09 -13.50 23.20
C ILE A 430 33.36 -12.89 22.00
N LYS A 431 33.52 -11.58 21.79
CA LYS A 431 33.02 -10.87 20.60
C LYS A 431 34.06 -9.92 19.97
N VAL A 432 33.85 -9.61 18.70
CA VAL A 432 34.61 -8.62 17.92
C VAL A 432 33.68 -7.55 17.36
N GLU A 433 34.11 -6.30 17.47
CA GLU A 433 33.37 -5.09 17.07
C GLU A 433 34.37 -3.98 16.70
N PRO A 434 34.04 -2.97 15.87
CA PRO A 434 33.03 -2.94 14.81
C PRO A 434 33.63 -3.16 13.40
N GLY A 435 32.86 -3.68 12.44
CA GLY A 435 33.28 -3.86 11.05
C GLY A 435 32.17 -4.31 10.10
N ASN A 436 32.49 -4.49 8.80
CA ASN A 436 31.62 -5.22 7.88
C ASN A 436 31.62 -6.72 8.22
N LEU A 437 30.55 -7.43 7.86
CA LEU A 437 30.32 -8.76 8.41
C LEU A 437 31.33 -9.79 7.89
N GLU A 438 31.78 -9.64 6.64
CA GLU A 438 32.80 -10.51 6.05
C GLU A 438 34.16 -10.38 6.74
N ASN A 439 34.64 -9.16 6.95
CA ASN A 439 35.90 -8.92 7.63
C ASN A 439 35.84 -9.36 9.09
N LEU A 440 34.74 -9.06 9.79
CA LEU A 440 34.53 -9.52 11.17
C LEU A 440 34.59 -11.05 11.25
N PHE A 441 33.91 -11.74 10.33
CA PHE A 441 33.93 -13.19 10.29
C PHE A 441 35.33 -13.75 10.01
N ASN A 442 36.06 -13.18 9.05
CA ASN A 442 37.42 -13.64 8.73
C ASN A 442 38.39 -13.42 9.90
N VAL A 443 38.32 -12.26 10.57
CA VAL A 443 39.12 -11.97 11.76
C VAL A 443 38.75 -12.91 12.90
N PHE A 444 37.46 -13.06 13.19
CA PHE A 444 36.97 -13.92 14.26
C PHE A 444 37.35 -15.38 14.03
N LYS A 445 37.18 -15.87 12.80
CA LYS A 445 37.55 -17.22 12.41
C LYS A 445 39.03 -17.49 12.65
N LYS A 446 39.90 -16.57 12.23
CA LYS A 446 41.35 -16.69 12.39
C LYS A 446 41.80 -16.61 13.85
N GLN A 447 41.23 -15.72 14.64
CA GLN A 447 41.68 -15.47 16.01
C GLN A 447 41.08 -16.43 17.04
N PHE A 448 39.81 -16.81 16.88
CA PHE A 448 39.06 -17.49 17.94
C PHE A 448 38.46 -18.84 17.51
N CYS A 449 38.41 -19.15 16.21
CA CYS A 449 37.83 -20.41 15.71
C CYS A 449 38.80 -21.29 14.90
N TYR A 450 40.09 -20.95 14.81
CA TYR A 450 41.10 -21.82 14.21
C TYR A 450 41.22 -23.10 15.06
N ASP A 451 41.02 -24.27 14.43
CA ASP A 451 40.99 -25.59 15.08
C ASP A 451 40.14 -25.68 16.36
N CYS A 452 39.01 -24.97 16.37
CA CYS A 452 38.14 -24.94 17.53
C CYS A 452 37.37 -26.26 17.72
N GLU A 453 37.66 -26.98 18.80
CA GLU A 453 36.99 -28.24 19.17
C GLU A 453 35.48 -28.07 19.43
N LEU A 454 35.05 -26.89 19.87
CA LEU A 454 33.65 -26.55 20.10
C LEU A 454 32.89 -26.22 18.80
N ARG A 455 33.53 -26.31 17.62
CA ARG A 455 32.87 -25.96 16.37
C ARG A 455 31.79 -26.98 16.04
N LYS A 456 30.53 -26.53 16.02
CA LYS A 456 29.39 -27.34 15.62
C LYS A 456 28.58 -26.63 14.52
N PRO A 457 28.80 -26.97 13.24
CA PRO A 457 28.08 -26.34 12.12
C PRO A 457 26.57 -26.53 12.24
N ARG A 458 25.80 -25.55 11.77
CA ARG A 458 24.34 -25.71 11.63
C ARG A 458 24.01 -26.49 10.34
N SER A 459 22.78 -26.97 10.23
CA SER A 459 22.28 -27.61 8.99
C SER A 459 22.43 -26.70 7.78
N GLU A 460 22.66 -27.28 6.59
CA GLU A 460 22.62 -26.55 5.33
C GLU A 460 21.22 -25.98 5.03
N GLU A 461 20.17 -26.60 5.57
CA GLU A 461 18.78 -26.11 5.47
C GLU A 461 18.44 -25.06 6.53
N PHE A 462 19.42 -24.63 7.34
CA PHE A 462 19.19 -23.63 8.38
C PHE A 462 18.79 -22.27 7.77
N ASP A 463 17.53 -21.91 8.00
CA ASP A 463 16.91 -20.64 7.63
C ASP A 463 15.93 -20.23 8.74
N PRO A 464 16.41 -19.53 9.78
CA PRO A 464 15.57 -19.15 10.92
C PRO A 464 14.66 -17.98 10.54
N SER A 465 13.74 -17.60 11.43
CA SER A 465 12.92 -16.41 11.24
C SER A 465 13.71 -15.12 11.54
N MET A 466 13.19 -13.95 11.13
CA MET A 466 13.81 -12.65 11.45
C MET A 466 13.94 -12.40 12.96
N ARG A 467 13.00 -12.93 13.75
CA ARG A 467 13.05 -12.89 15.22
C ARG A 467 14.34 -13.46 15.80
N PHE A 468 14.90 -14.50 15.18
CA PHE A 468 16.17 -15.10 15.60
C PHE A 468 17.34 -14.11 15.54
N ILE A 469 17.33 -13.18 14.57
CA ILE A 469 18.35 -12.12 14.46
C ILE A 469 18.16 -11.07 15.56
N GLU A 470 16.92 -10.74 15.93
CA GLU A 470 16.62 -9.85 17.05
C GLU A 470 17.09 -10.47 18.39
N GLU A 471 16.84 -11.75 18.61
CA GLU A 471 17.27 -12.47 19.82
C GLU A 471 18.81 -12.53 19.94
N MET A 472 19.52 -12.60 18.81
CA MET A 472 20.99 -12.53 18.80
C MET A 472 21.55 -11.17 19.24
N TYR A 473 20.82 -10.08 18.99
CA TYR A 473 21.20 -8.75 19.47
C TYR A 473 21.28 -8.72 21.00
N ASP A 474 20.29 -9.29 21.68
CA ASP A 474 20.28 -9.37 23.14
C ASP A 474 21.35 -10.34 23.66
N ALA A 475 21.59 -11.44 22.95
CA ALA A 475 22.62 -12.41 23.31
C ALA A 475 24.04 -11.81 23.23
N ILE A 476 24.37 -11.08 22.15
CA ILE A 476 25.72 -10.54 21.97
C ILE A 476 26.06 -9.45 23.00
N ASN A 477 25.05 -8.69 23.46
CA ASN A 477 25.25 -7.61 24.42
C ASN A 477 25.62 -8.14 25.81
N LYS A 478 25.42 -9.44 26.07
CA LYS A 478 25.84 -10.14 27.29
C LYS A 478 27.26 -10.71 27.20
N ILE A 479 27.88 -10.66 26.02
CA ILE A 479 29.21 -11.21 25.75
C ILE A 479 30.30 -10.15 25.99
N LYS A 480 31.40 -10.56 26.63
CA LYS A 480 32.52 -9.65 26.94
C LYS A 480 33.38 -9.37 25.70
N ILE A 481 33.88 -8.14 25.61
CA ILE A 481 34.98 -7.79 24.70
C ILE A 481 36.27 -8.26 25.39
N PRO A 482 37.13 -9.03 24.70
CA PRO A 482 38.37 -9.55 25.28
C PRO A 482 39.34 -8.45 25.74
#